data_AF-A0A6M5YY87-F1
#
_entry.id   AF-A0A6M5YY87-F1
#
_cell.length_a   1.000
_cell.length_b   1.000
_cell.length_c   1.000
_cell.angle_alpha   90.00
_cell.angle_beta   90.00
_cell.angle_gamma   90.00
#
_symmetry.space_group_name_H-M   'P 1'
#
loop_
_entity.id
_entity.type
_entity.pdbx_description
1 polymer ?
#
loop_
_entity_poly.entity_id
_entity_poly.type
_entity_poly.pdbx_seq_one_letter_code
_entity_poly.pdbx_strand_id
1 'polypeptide(L)' 'MSHGEHDVVKVYSGPVVTVELYQQALREAGISSNVVGLNLSASFGSAIPDSVELWVKSEDAERATAAIEKYEAENRA' A
#
# COMPACT_ATOMS: atom_id res chain seq x y z
N MET A 1 -25.69 1.93 -17.25
CA MET A 1 -24.63 2.67 -16.54
C MET A 1 -23.60 1.63 -16.16
N SER A 2 -22.54 1.53 -16.95
CA SER A 2 -21.67 0.36 -17.03
C SER A 2 -20.52 0.45 -16.04
N HIS A 3 -20.23 -0.67 -15.35
CA HIS A 3 -18.99 -1.03 -14.65
C HIS A 3 -18.49 -0.09 -13.54
N GLY A 4 -19.07 -0.21 -12.34
CA GLY A 4 -18.40 0.18 -11.09
C GLY A 4 -17.47 -0.94 -10.62
N GLU A 5 -16.43 -1.27 -11.38
CA GLU A 5 -15.51 -2.36 -11.07
C GLU A 5 -14.16 -1.80 -10.63
N HIS A 6 -13.98 -1.78 -9.30
CA HIS A 6 -12.69 -1.67 -8.61
C HIS A 6 -11.92 -0.36 -8.84
N ASP A 7 -12.50 0.77 -8.41
CA ASP A 7 -11.76 2.02 -8.31
C ASP A 7 -10.75 1.90 -7.16
N VAL A 8 -9.49 1.60 -7.48
CA VAL A 8 -8.37 1.51 -6.53
C VAL A 8 -7.45 2.70 -6.70
N VAL A 9 -7.03 3.29 -5.58
CA VAL A 9 -6.16 4.48 -5.54
C VAL A 9 -4.89 4.18 -4.76
N LYS A 10 -3.81 4.83 -5.18
CA LYS A 10 -2.53 4.79 -4.48
C LYS A 10 -2.61 5.66 -3.23
N VAL A 11 -2.23 5.09 -2.09
CA VAL A 11 -2.14 5.80 -0.81
C VAL A 11 -0.70 6.03 -0.36
N TYR A 12 0.25 5.24 -0.85
CA TYR A 12 1.66 5.41 -0.52
C TYR A 12 2.58 4.85 -1.61
N SER A 13 3.79 5.38 -1.71
CA SER A 13 4.87 4.80 -2.53
C SER A 13 6.21 5.00 -1.83
N GLY A 14 7.00 3.94 -1.73
CA GLY A 14 8.32 4.01 -1.10
C GLY A 14 9.01 2.65 -1.01
N PRO A 15 9.98 2.50 -0.10
CA PRO A 15 10.71 1.25 0.09
C PRO A 15 9.80 0.07 0.42
N VAL A 16 10.12 -1.12 -0.10
CA VAL A 16 9.33 -2.35 0.10
C VAL A 16 9.03 -2.60 1.58
N VAL A 17 10.05 -2.48 2.44
CA VAL A 17 9.89 -2.71 3.88
C VAL A 17 8.83 -1.78 4.48
N THR A 18 8.84 -0.48 4.14
CA THR A 18 7.85 0.47 4.64
C THR A 18 6.45 0.15 4.10
N VAL A 19 6.34 -0.23 2.83
CA VAL A 19 5.07 -0.63 2.23
C VAL A 19 4.49 -1.88 2.90
N GLU A 20 5.32 -2.88 3.22
CA GLU A 20 4.88 -4.08 3.94
C GLU A 20 4.38 -3.77 5.35
N LEU A 21 5.06 -2.85 6.06
CA LEU A 21 4.62 -2.39 7.39
C LEU A 21 3.26 -1.68 7.32
N TYR A 22 3.08 -0.79 6.34
CA TYR A 22 1.80 -0.10 6.15
C TYR A 22 0.71 -1.06 5.70
N GLN A 23 1.02 -2.02 4.83
CA GLN A 23 0.10 -3.08 4.44
C GLN A 23 -0.40 -3.88 5.65
N GLN A 24 0.51 -4.19 6.60
CA GLN A 24 0.13 -4.85 7.84
C GLN A 24 -0.81 -3.97 8.69
N ALA A 25 -0.48 -2.69 8.90
CA ALA A 25 -1.34 -1.76 9.64
C ALA A 25 -2.74 -1.63 9.02
N LEU A 26 -2.82 -1.56 7.69
CA LEU A 26 -4.10 -1.54 6.96
C LEU A 26 -4.89 -2.84 7.17
N ARG A 27 -4.21 -4.00 7.15
CA ARG A 27 -4.85 -5.30 7.39
C ARG A 27 -5.42 -5.39 8.80
N GLU A 28 -4.70 -4.90 9.80
CA GLU A 28 -5.16 -4.83 11.20
C GLU A 28 -6.38 -3.89 11.35
N ALA A 29 -6.45 -2.84 10.54
CA ALA A 29 -7.62 -1.95 10.43
C ALA A 29 -8.78 -2.53 9.58
N GLY A 30 -8.64 -3.74 9.05
CA GLY A 30 -9.64 -4.39 8.19
C GLY A 30 -9.73 -3.84 6.77
N ILE A 31 -8.70 -3.12 6.31
CA ILE A 31 -8.63 -2.50 4.98
C ILE A 31 -7.87 -3.42 4.04
N SER A 32 -8.49 -3.73 2.89
CA SER A 32 -7.83 -4.51 1.83
C SER A 32 -6.90 -3.61 1.02
N SER A 33 -5.67 -4.06 0.82
CA SER A 33 -4.63 -3.33 0.09
C SER A 33 -3.86 -4.25 -0.86
N ASN A 34 -3.33 -3.67 -1.94
CA ASN A 34 -2.52 -4.33 -2.95
C ASN A 34 -1.18 -3.62 -3.09
N VAL A 35 -0.09 -4.40 -3.19
CA VAL A 35 1.24 -3.87 -3.46
C VAL A 35 1.57 -4.06 -4.93
N VAL A 36 1.92 -2.97 -5.60
CA VAL A 36 2.27 -2.93 -7.02
C VAL A 36 3.75 -2.57 -7.17
N GLY A 37 4.43 -3.21 -8.13
CA GLY A 37 5.86 -2.99 -8.40
C GLY A 37 6.78 -4.13 -7.94
N LEU A 38 6.27 -5.12 -7.19
CA LEU A 38 7.06 -6.29 -6.73
C LEU A 38 7.41 -7.29 -7.85
N ASN A 39 6.68 -7.30 -8.97
CA ASN A 39 6.83 -8.33 -10.01
C ASN A 39 7.84 -8.00 -11.12
N LEU A 40 8.35 -6.76 -11.20
CA LEU A 40 9.31 -6.38 -12.25
C LEU A 40 10.74 -6.87 -11.95
N SER A 41 11.03 -7.18 -10.70
CA SER A 41 12.35 -7.60 -10.22
C SER A 41 12.62 -9.11 -10.36
N ALA A 42 11.58 -9.95 -10.42
CA ALA A 42 11.77 -11.40 -10.47
C ALA A 42 12.29 -11.92 -11.83
N SER A 43 12.08 -11.17 -12.92
CA SER A 43 12.49 -11.58 -14.29
C SER A 43 13.87 -11.10 -14.74
N PHE A 44 14.55 -10.21 -14.02
CA PHE A 44 15.79 -9.57 -14.52
C PHE A 44 17.00 -9.58 -13.56
N GLY A 45 16.98 -10.46 -12.54
CA GLY A 45 18.05 -10.51 -11.54
C GLY A 45 17.63 -9.77 -10.27
N SER A 46 18.21 -10.17 -9.14
CA SER A 46 17.77 -9.94 -7.75
C SER A 46 17.72 -8.48 -7.24
N ALA A 47 17.37 -7.51 -8.07
CA ALA A 47 17.22 -6.12 -7.67
C ALA A 47 15.89 -5.96 -6.95
N ILE A 48 15.93 -5.70 -5.63
CA ILE A 48 14.74 -5.22 -4.92
C ILE A 48 14.35 -3.87 -5.56
N PRO A 49 13.08 -3.69 -5.96
CA PRO A 49 12.67 -2.43 -6.56
C PRO A 49 12.92 -1.28 -5.60
N ASP A 50 13.53 -0.20 -6.10
CA ASP A 50 13.86 1.00 -5.31
C ASP A 50 12.61 1.62 -4.65
N SER A 51 11.44 1.42 -5.26
CA SER A 51 10.16 1.81 -4.70
C SER A 51 9.04 0.90 -5.19
N VAL A 52 8.10 0.58 -4.30
CA VAL A 52 6.82 -0.06 -4.61
C VAL A 52 5.67 0.82 -4.16
N GLU A 53 4.48 0.50 -4.62
CA GLU A 53 3.29 1.30 -4.38
C GLU A 53 2.25 0.51 -3.59
N LEU A 54 1.57 1.18 -2.67
CA LEU A 54 0.46 0.65 -1.89
C LEU A 54 -0.84 1.24 -2.39
N TRP A 55 -1.74 0.35 -2.80
CA TRP A 55 -3.04 0.69 -3.38
C TRP A 55 -4.17 0.12 -2.53
N VAL A 56 -5.24 0.88 -2.38
CA VAL A 56 -6.47 0.47 -1.66
C VAL A 56 -7.68 0.80 -2.52
N LYS A 57 -8.86 0.31 -2.15
CA LYS A 57 -10.09 0.80 -2.76
C LYS A 57 -10.30 2.28 -2.43
N SER A 58 -10.84 3.04 -3.37
CA SER A 58 -11.14 4.47 -3.20
C SER A 58 -12.01 4.76 -1.99
N GLU A 59 -12.97 3.87 -1.70
CA GLU A 59 -13.86 3.97 -0.52
C GLU A 59 -13.10 3.90 0.83
N ASP A 60 -11.93 3.27 0.85
CA ASP A 60 -11.10 3.11 2.04
C ASP A 60 -9.89 4.08 2.03
N ALA A 61 -9.72 4.94 1.03
CA ALA A 61 -8.54 5.78 0.85
C ALA A 61 -8.27 6.69 2.05
N GLU A 62 -9.30 7.37 2.56
CA GLU A 62 -9.18 8.24 3.73
C GLU A 62 -8.84 7.46 4.99
N ARG A 63 -9.50 6.31 5.20
CA ARG A 63 -9.26 5.42 6.34
C ARG A 63 -7.84 4.84 6.30
N ALA A 64 -7.37 4.50 5.10
CA ALA A 64 -6.04 3.97 4.88
C ALA A 64 -4.97 5.02 5.18
N THR A 65 -5.16 6.25 4.70
CA THR A 65 -4.27 7.38 4.97
C THR A 65 -4.18 7.64 6.48
N ALA A 66 -5.32 7.69 7.18
CA ALA A 66 -5.35 7.88 8.63
C ALA A 66 -4.65 6.75 9.41
N ALA A 67 -4.78 5.49 8.95
CA ALA A 67 -4.11 4.36 9.57
C ALA A 67 -2.58 4.42 9.39
N ILE A 68 -2.11 4.86 8.20
CA ILE A 68 -0.69 5.07 7.93
C ILE A 68 -0.14 6.20 8.80
N GLU A 69 -0.81 7.34 8.86
CA GLU A 69 -0.39 8.48 9.69
C GLU A 69 -0.32 8.11 11.18
N LYS A 70 -1.31 7.34 11.67
CA LYS A 70 -1.31 6.84 13.04
C LYS A 70 -0.12 5.93 13.30
N TYR A 71 0.15 4.98 12.40
CA TYR A 71 1.30 4.09 12.52
C TYR A 71 2.62 4.88 12.55
N GLU A 72 2.77 5.85 11.65
CA GLU A 72 3.96 6.72 11.63
C GLU A 72 4.12 7.49 12.94
N ALA A 73 3.04 8.05 13.49
CA ALA A 73 3.09 8.77 14.76
C ALA A 73 3.49 7.87 15.94
N GLU A 74 3.00 6.63 15.97
CA GLU A 74 3.30 5.65 17.03
C GLU A 74 4.74 5.13 16.94
N ASN A 75 5.29 4.96 15.74
CA ASN A 75 6.65 4.44 15.52
C ASN A 75 7.75 5.52 15.54
N ARG A 76 7.38 6.81 15.65
CA ARG A 76 8.33 7.93 15.76
C ARG A 76 8.63 8.33 17.21
N ALA A 77 8.04 7.64 18.19
CA ALA A 77 8.17 7.88 19.63
C ALA A 77 9.35 7.11 20.26
#